data_AF-A0A852SJQ2-F1
#
_entry.id   AF-A0A852SJQ2-F1
#
_cell.length_a   1.000
_cell.length_b   1.000
_cell.length_c   1.000
_cell.angle_alpha   90.00
_cell.angle_beta   90.00
_cell.angle_gamma   90.00
#
_symmetry.space_group_name_H-M   'P 1'
#
loop_
_entity.id
_entity.type
_entity.pdbx_description
1 polymer ?
#
loop_
_entity_poly.entity_id
_entity_poly.type
_entity_poly.pdbx_seq_one_letter_code
_entity_poly.pdbx_strand_id
1 'polypeptide(L)'
;MKIDSTSHFGYVVDKASKSVLVYDLSESSFIPVTSIPTGLAFPVATALDENAHRLAVADLNKPSVAIIDTDRASGSVNTLLTTVGTGSVTPLTVDIDNGYVYAGDFGTSDRVARVSIADGTVSYYGTSSRSLKKSLAVDPVSHIVYAAILDDKTIWELRPDGTSIPHAIGFQPTGMAIASGDVLVSSGSGLSRFDTKTWSVTATAPALANTGDVEVDLERQVIYVPGGAGEVNMLNASTLAIEGKVVTKGSILDVDHSVGTLVSAGSTVVELYTASPTVTRVGGADRFETSAAISRRQFASSPLVAFVASGAGFADALSASAAAGAQGGPVLLTERDKIPAAIAAELSRLKPQHIVVMGGTVAVSAAVQTALESYSPDVTRLSGADRFEVSAAVSRATFGPTRPVAYVASGTNFPDALSGSAAAGALGGPVLLVTPDTIPDPVKKELERLTPAKIVVLGGTAAINESVVDTLKTIQPNTRRTAGADRFAVSAAVSKGVFPTPTSTVYVASGSSYADALSGAAAAIATGSPVLLVGPTSIPADIARELDRLDPRRIVILGGTQAVDPAVEAQLRSYIAV
;
A
#
# COMPACT_ATOMS: atom_id res chain seq x y z
N MET A 1 -6.86 -11.43 16.32
CA MET A 1 -6.51 -10.04 16.00
C MET A 1 -6.51 -9.92 14.50
N LYS A 2 -7.01 -8.82 13.95
CA LYS A 2 -6.70 -8.39 12.59
C LYS A 2 -6.40 -6.90 12.56
N ILE A 3 -5.42 -6.50 11.77
CA ILE A 3 -5.07 -5.10 11.53
C ILE A 3 -5.70 -4.71 10.20
N ASP A 4 -6.41 -3.60 10.17
CA ASP A 4 -6.64 -2.88 8.92
C ASP A 4 -5.43 -1.97 8.70
N SER A 5 -4.56 -2.37 7.76
CA SER A 5 -3.32 -1.66 7.49
C SER A 5 -3.56 -0.24 6.99
N THR A 6 -4.65 -0.03 6.24
CA THR A 6 -5.01 1.25 5.61
C THR A 6 -5.65 2.22 6.60
N SER A 7 -6.58 1.73 7.44
CA SER A 7 -7.27 2.59 8.41
C SER A 7 -6.58 2.69 9.76
N HIS A 8 -5.55 1.87 10.00
CA HIS A 8 -4.86 1.75 11.28
C HIS A 8 -5.84 1.49 12.42
N PHE A 9 -6.68 0.48 12.26
CA PHE A 9 -7.52 -0.02 13.34
C PHE A 9 -7.29 -1.49 13.58
N GLY A 10 -7.35 -1.84 14.87
CA GLY A 10 -7.12 -3.18 15.34
C GLY A 10 -8.37 -3.79 15.90
N TYR A 11 -8.69 -4.98 15.41
CA TYR A 11 -9.86 -5.75 15.80
C TYR A 11 -9.46 -6.97 16.66
N VAL A 12 -9.65 -6.83 17.97
CA VAL A 12 -9.38 -7.86 18.98
C VAL A 12 -10.68 -8.56 19.33
N VAL A 13 -10.75 -9.88 19.22
CA VAL A 13 -11.83 -10.64 19.88
C VAL A 13 -11.56 -10.71 21.36
N ASP A 14 -12.45 -10.15 22.17
CA ASP A 14 -12.54 -10.42 23.59
C ASP A 14 -13.56 -11.53 23.86
N LYS A 15 -13.06 -12.71 24.24
CA LYS A 15 -13.88 -13.88 24.55
C LYS A 15 -14.72 -13.68 25.81
N ALA A 16 -14.22 -12.90 26.76
CA ALA A 16 -14.88 -12.71 28.06
C ALA A 16 -16.14 -11.86 27.89
N SER A 17 -16.03 -10.71 27.21
CA SER A 17 -17.18 -9.85 26.90
C SER A 17 -17.94 -10.25 25.62
N LYS A 18 -17.44 -11.25 24.88
CA LYS A 18 -18.00 -11.72 23.59
C LYS A 18 -18.12 -10.60 22.56
N SER A 19 -17.17 -9.69 22.58
CA SER A 19 -17.13 -8.53 21.71
C SER A 19 -15.87 -8.52 20.85
N VAL A 20 -15.87 -7.64 19.86
CA VAL A 20 -14.64 -7.18 19.22
C VAL A 20 -14.28 -5.82 19.80
N LEU A 21 -13.16 -5.75 20.49
CA LEU A 21 -12.57 -4.49 20.92
C LEU A 21 -11.85 -3.86 19.72
N VAL A 22 -12.16 -2.60 19.47
CA VAL A 22 -11.59 -1.82 18.38
C VAL A 22 -10.57 -0.87 18.97
N TYR A 23 -9.34 -0.98 18.52
CA TYR A 23 -8.24 -0.11 18.92
C TYR A 23 -7.91 0.81 17.76
N ASP A 24 -7.84 2.10 18.04
CA ASP A 24 -7.21 3.03 17.13
C ASP A 24 -5.70 2.75 17.20
N LEU A 25 -5.16 2.16 16.13
CA LEU A 25 -3.75 1.80 15.99
C LEU A 25 -2.87 3.02 15.73
N SER A 26 -3.51 4.16 15.71
CA SER A 26 -2.88 5.44 15.65
C SER A 26 -2.65 5.92 17.11
N GLU A 27 -3.62 5.90 18.00
CA GLU A 27 -3.39 6.48 19.34
C GLU A 27 -2.43 5.65 20.23
N SER A 28 -1.56 6.34 20.98
CA SER A 28 -0.65 5.71 21.96
C SER A 28 -1.35 5.23 23.25
N SER A 29 -2.66 5.51 23.39
CA SER A 29 -3.42 5.29 24.62
C SER A 29 -3.87 3.84 24.84
N PHE A 30 -3.86 2.99 23.80
CA PHE A 30 -4.25 1.57 23.82
C PHE A 30 -5.56 1.28 24.58
N ILE A 31 -6.46 2.25 24.65
CA ILE A 31 -7.82 2.09 25.16
C ILE A 31 -8.70 1.75 23.97
N PRO A 32 -9.55 0.70 24.03
CA PRO A 32 -10.51 0.43 22.97
C PRO A 32 -11.38 1.67 22.72
N VAL A 33 -11.35 2.20 21.50
CA VAL A 33 -12.21 3.33 21.11
C VAL A 33 -13.67 2.91 21.06
N THR A 34 -13.92 1.62 20.82
CA THR A 34 -15.25 1.02 20.94
C THR A 34 -15.15 -0.49 21.17
N SER A 35 -16.26 -1.08 21.59
CA SER A 35 -16.45 -2.51 21.77
C SER A 35 -17.71 -2.93 21.03
N ILE A 36 -17.58 -3.85 20.07
CA ILE A 36 -18.64 -4.29 19.18
C ILE A 36 -19.18 -5.62 19.68
N PRO A 37 -20.42 -5.70 20.19
CA PRO A 37 -21.02 -6.98 20.57
C PRO A 37 -21.14 -7.90 19.35
N THR A 38 -20.56 -9.09 19.42
CA THR A 38 -20.59 -10.02 18.27
C THR A 38 -21.93 -10.76 18.14
N GLY A 39 -22.71 -10.84 19.22
CA GLY A 39 -23.90 -11.69 19.30
C GLY A 39 -23.61 -13.20 19.35
N LEU A 40 -22.33 -13.59 19.32
CA LEU A 40 -21.90 -14.98 19.27
C LEU A 40 -21.86 -15.62 20.66
N ALA A 41 -21.98 -16.94 20.71
CA ALA A 41 -21.90 -17.69 21.95
C ALA A 41 -20.46 -17.77 22.48
N PHE A 42 -19.49 -18.01 21.59
CA PHE A 42 -18.07 -18.10 21.90
C PHE A 42 -17.20 -17.65 20.72
N PRO A 43 -16.90 -16.35 20.59
CA PRO A 43 -16.07 -15.86 19.48
C PRO A 43 -14.62 -16.35 19.62
N VAL A 44 -14.00 -16.82 18.55
CA VAL A 44 -12.68 -17.50 18.63
C VAL A 44 -11.64 -17.07 17.61
N ALA A 45 -12.03 -16.82 16.36
CA ALA A 45 -11.14 -16.48 15.26
C ALA A 45 -11.70 -15.30 14.46
N THR A 46 -10.79 -14.55 13.83
CA THR A 46 -11.12 -13.36 13.05
C THR A 46 -10.38 -13.33 11.74
N ALA A 47 -11.06 -12.83 10.72
CA ALA A 47 -10.46 -12.47 9.44
C ALA A 47 -11.00 -11.14 8.95
N LEU A 48 -10.19 -10.40 8.21
CA LEU A 48 -10.49 -9.06 7.73
C LEU A 48 -10.31 -9.03 6.22
N ASP A 49 -11.35 -8.60 5.52
CA ASP A 49 -11.27 -8.18 4.13
C ASP A 49 -11.09 -6.66 4.14
N GLU A 50 -9.85 -6.19 3.96
CA GLU A 50 -9.51 -4.76 3.97
C GLU A 50 -10.19 -4.01 2.81
N ASN A 51 -10.34 -4.67 1.65
CA ASN A 51 -10.92 -4.07 0.45
C ASN A 51 -12.43 -3.90 0.58
N ALA A 52 -13.11 -4.90 1.14
CA ALA A 52 -14.55 -4.85 1.37
C ALA A 52 -14.93 -4.18 2.68
N HIS A 53 -13.95 -3.86 3.54
CA HIS A 53 -14.13 -3.35 4.89
C HIS A 53 -15.08 -4.23 5.72
N ARG A 54 -14.77 -5.54 5.77
CA ARG A 54 -15.57 -6.52 6.52
C ARG A 54 -14.70 -7.34 7.45
N LEU A 55 -15.11 -7.42 8.71
CA LEU A 55 -14.52 -8.32 9.70
C LEU A 55 -15.44 -9.52 9.92
N ALA A 56 -14.92 -10.72 9.70
CA ALA A 56 -15.56 -11.98 10.03
C ALA A 56 -15.11 -12.45 11.43
N VAL A 57 -16.04 -12.89 12.27
CA VAL A 57 -15.76 -13.48 13.58
C VAL A 57 -16.43 -14.85 13.70
N ALA A 58 -15.64 -15.90 13.92
CA ALA A 58 -16.12 -17.27 14.06
C ALA A 58 -16.64 -17.57 15.48
N ASP A 59 -17.72 -18.35 15.57
CA ASP A 59 -18.24 -18.92 16.83
C ASP A 59 -17.77 -20.37 17.00
N LEU A 60 -17.05 -20.66 18.07
CA LEU A 60 -16.54 -22.01 18.34
C LEU A 60 -17.62 -23.00 18.75
N ASN A 61 -18.76 -22.52 19.24
CA ASN A 61 -19.81 -23.35 19.82
C ASN A 61 -21.03 -23.47 18.90
N LYS A 62 -21.08 -22.69 17.81
CA LYS A 62 -22.21 -22.69 16.87
C LYS A 62 -21.71 -22.62 15.43
N PRO A 63 -22.43 -23.22 14.47
CA PRO A 63 -22.10 -23.10 13.06
C PRO A 63 -22.49 -21.72 12.51
N SER A 64 -21.80 -20.67 12.96
CA SER A 64 -22.09 -19.29 12.60
C SER A 64 -20.85 -18.41 12.58
N VAL A 65 -20.88 -17.40 11.71
CA VAL A 65 -19.88 -16.33 11.62
C VAL A 65 -20.59 -14.97 11.64
N ALA A 66 -20.17 -14.11 12.56
CA ALA A 66 -20.63 -12.72 12.61
C ALA A 66 -19.85 -11.87 11.59
N ILE A 67 -20.56 -10.98 10.89
CA ILE A 67 -19.97 -10.03 9.93
C ILE A 67 -20.15 -8.64 10.48
N ILE A 68 -19.04 -7.94 10.66
CA ILE A 68 -18.97 -6.60 11.22
C ILE A 68 -18.50 -5.62 10.15
N ASP A 69 -19.12 -4.44 10.12
CA ASP A 69 -18.71 -3.34 9.26
C ASP A 69 -17.45 -2.67 9.81
N THR A 70 -16.41 -2.56 8.99
CA THR A 70 -15.20 -1.81 9.34
C THR A 70 -15.03 -0.54 8.51
N ASP A 71 -15.95 -0.25 7.59
CA ASP A 71 -15.87 0.91 6.71
C ASP A 71 -16.10 2.20 7.51
N ARG A 72 -15.08 3.05 7.58
CA ARG A 72 -15.12 4.31 8.33
C ARG A 72 -16.05 5.36 7.72
N ALA A 73 -16.33 5.25 6.44
CA ALA A 73 -17.28 6.12 5.76
C ALA A 73 -18.73 5.63 5.94
N SER A 74 -18.94 4.40 6.40
CA SER A 74 -20.26 3.82 6.59
C SER A 74 -20.96 4.39 7.83
N GLY A 75 -22.26 4.68 7.69
CA GLY A 75 -23.13 5.00 8.83
C GLY A 75 -23.32 3.83 9.81
N SER A 76 -22.88 2.62 9.43
CA SER A 76 -22.93 1.39 10.22
C SER A 76 -21.56 0.93 10.69
N VAL A 77 -20.51 1.76 10.61
CA VAL A 77 -19.16 1.40 11.07
C VAL A 77 -19.16 0.82 12.49
N ASN A 78 -18.35 -0.21 12.72
CA ASN A 78 -18.21 -0.88 14.01
C ASN A 78 -19.54 -1.46 14.53
N THR A 79 -20.41 -1.91 13.62
CA THR A 79 -21.64 -2.62 13.99
C THR A 79 -21.70 -4.00 13.38
N LEU A 80 -22.41 -4.91 14.04
CA LEU A 80 -22.76 -6.21 13.49
C LEU A 80 -23.75 -6.01 12.34
N LEU A 81 -23.33 -6.32 11.11
CA LEU A 81 -24.17 -6.25 9.92
C LEU A 81 -25.11 -7.46 9.83
N THR A 82 -24.56 -8.65 10.02
CA THR A 82 -25.30 -9.90 9.92
C THR A 82 -24.56 -11.03 10.63
N THR A 83 -25.24 -12.16 10.82
CA THR A 83 -24.62 -13.42 11.22
C THR A 83 -25.04 -14.48 10.21
N VAL A 84 -24.06 -15.08 9.53
CA VAL A 84 -24.30 -16.12 8.54
C VAL A 84 -24.06 -17.50 9.13
N GLY A 85 -24.87 -18.48 8.72
CA GLY A 85 -24.71 -19.87 9.14
C GLY A 85 -23.66 -20.59 8.30
N THR A 86 -22.78 -21.37 8.92
CA THR A 86 -21.77 -22.19 8.24
C THR A 86 -22.23 -23.64 8.01
N GLY A 87 -23.55 -23.87 8.07
CA GLY A 87 -24.17 -25.17 7.85
C GLY A 87 -23.75 -26.21 8.88
N SER A 88 -23.10 -27.29 8.46
CA SER A 88 -22.63 -28.35 9.37
C SER A 88 -21.24 -28.09 9.97
N VAL A 89 -20.53 -27.05 9.51
CA VAL A 89 -19.17 -26.74 9.96
C VAL A 89 -19.26 -25.83 11.17
N THR A 90 -18.69 -26.25 12.31
CA THR A 90 -18.53 -25.37 13.48
C THR A 90 -17.16 -24.71 13.43
N PRO A 91 -17.06 -23.39 13.19
CA PRO A 91 -15.80 -22.74 12.86
C PRO A 91 -14.81 -22.70 14.03
N LEU A 92 -13.60 -23.22 13.81
CA LEU A 92 -12.41 -22.94 14.61
C LEU A 92 -11.61 -21.79 13.99
N THR A 93 -11.48 -21.81 12.67
CA THR A 93 -10.75 -20.82 11.87
C THR A 93 -11.68 -20.26 10.82
N VAL A 94 -11.45 -19.00 10.47
CA VAL A 94 -12.23 -18.29 9.46
C VAL A 94 -11.30 -17.51 8.55
N ASP A 95 -11.70 -17.37 7.29
CA ASP A 95 -11.17 -16.33 6.40
C ASP A 95 -12.32 -15.67 5.63
N ILE A 96 -12.07 -14.50 5.04
CA ILE A 96 -13.07 -13.72 4.32
C ILE A 96 -12.44 -13.06 3.10
N ASP A 97 -13.11 -13.16 1.96
CA ASP A 97 -12.72 -12.48 0.73
C ASP A 97 -13.90 -12.42 -0.24
N ASN A 98 -13.99 -11.32 -0.98
CA ASN A 98 -14.88 -11.15 -2.13
C ASN A 98 -16.35 -11.49 -1.82
N GLY A 99 -16.83 -11.07 -0.65
CA GLY A 99 -18.21 -11.30 -0.21
C GLY A 99 -18.52 -12.71 0.26
N TYR A 100 -17.50 -13.56 0.45
CA TYR A 100 -17.63 -14.91 1.00
C TYR A 100 -16.84 -15.08 2.28
N VAL A 101 -17.41 -15.86 3.20
CA VAL A 101 -16.72 -16.38 4.38
C VAL A 101 -16.33 -17.83 4.15
N TYR A 102 -15.12 -18.17 4.55
CA TYR A 102 -14.59 -19.52 4.56
C TYR A 102 -14.38 -19.98 5.99
N ALA A 103 -14.85 -21.18 6.34
CA ALA A 103 -14.75 -21.69 7.71
C ALA A 103 -14.24 -23.14 7.75
N GLY A 104 -13.29 -23.38 8.64
CA GLY A 104 -12.72 -24.70 8.94
C GLY A 104 -12.99 -25.11 10.39
N ASP A 105 -13.16 -26.40 10.65
CA ASP A 105 -13.54 -26.95 11.96
C ASP A 105 -12.44 -27.78 12.64
N PHE A 106 -12.78 -28.35 13.80
CA PHE A 106 -11.94 -29.24 14.59
C PHE A 106 -11.67 -30.62 13.98
N GLY A 107 -11.93 -30.83 12.69
CA GLY A 107 -11.88 -32.16 12.09
C GLY A 107 -13.16 -32.97 12.29
N THR A 108 -14.26 -32.31 12.66
CA THR A 108 -15.58 -32.97 12.73
C THR A 108 -16.15 -33.28 11.36
N SER A 109 -15.67 -32.60 10.32
CA SER A 109 -16.05 -32.79 8.92
C SER A 109 -14.82 -32.92 8.03
N ASP A 110 -15.03 -33.40 6.81
CA ASP A 110 -14.03 -33.40 5.73
C ASP A 110 -14.13 -32.16 4.84
N ARG A 111 -14.69 -31.06 5.36
CA ARG A 111 -15.09 -29.91 4.56
C ARG A 111 -14.53 -28.59 5.09
N VAL A 112 -14.45 -27.61 4.18
CA VAL A 112 -14.38 -26.17 4.48
C VAL A 112 -15.67 -25.55 3.94
N ALA A 113 -16.41 -24.85 4.80
CA ALA A 113 -17.63 -24.16 4.38
C ALA A 113 -17.25 -22.88 3.62
N ARG A 114 -17.97 -22.60 2.54
CA ARG A 114 -17.96 -21.32 1.82
C ARG A 114 -19.36 -20.73 1.90
N VAL A 115 -19.48 -19.55 2.49
CA VAL A 115 -20.77 -18.94 2.79
C VAL A 115 -20.84 -17.58 2.12
N SER A 116 -21.84 -17.39 1.27
CA SER A 116 -22.14 -16.07 0.69
C SER A 116 -22.67 -15.14 1.78
N ILE A 117 -22.04 -13.98 1.94
CA ILE A 117 -22.47 -12.97 2.92
C ILE A 117 -23.80 -12.33 2.49
N ALA A 118 -24.04 -12.21 1.18
CA ALA A 118 -25.18 -11.51 0.62
C ALA A 118 -26.52 -12.22 0.89
N ASP A 119 -26.55 -13.55 0.81
CA ASP A 119 -27.77 -14.36 0.90
C ASP A 119 -27.68 -15.52 1.89
N GLY A 120 -26.52 -15.75 2.52
CA GLY A 120 -26.30 -16.83 3.47
C GLY A 120 -26.18 -18.21 2.82
N THR A 121 -26.10 -18.31 1.48
CA THR A 121 -25.99 -19.59 0.79
C THR A 121 -24.68 -20.29 1.15
N VAL A 122 -24.77 -21.55 1.56
CA VAL A 122 -23.62 -22.38 1.96
C VAL A 122 -23.28 -23.40 0.87
N SER A 123 -22.02 -23.38 0.43
CA SER A 123 -21.39 -24.46 -0.31
C SER A 123 -20.19 -25.01 0.46
N TYR A 124 -19.59 -26.11 -0.01
CA TYR A 124 -18.49 -26.77 0.68
C TYR A 124 -17.38 -27.14 -0.29
N TYR A 125 -16.14 -26.97 0.17
CA TYR A 125 -14.97 -27.60 -0.41
C TYR A 125 -14.70 -28.92 0.30
N GLY A 126 -14.40 -29.96 -0.47
CA GLY A 126 -14.02 -31.27 0.05
C GLY A 126 -12.52 -31.35 0.26
N THR A 127 -12.10 -31.71 1.48
CA THR A 127 -10.68 -31.89 1.84
C THR A 127 -10.32 -33.35 2.07
N SER A 128 -11.26 -34.28 1.87
CA SER A 128 -11.07 -35.73 2.08
C SER A 128 -10.50 -36.14 3.46
N SER A 129 -10.44 -35.20 4.41
CA SER A 129 -9.76 -35.35 5.69
C SER A 129 -10.58 -34.76 6.82
N ARG A 130 -10.79 -35.58 7.85
CA ARG A 130 -11.40 -35.20 9.11
C ARG A 130 -10.37 -34.79 10.17
N SER A 131 -9.17 -34.40 9.76
CA SER A 131 -8.21 -33.77 10.68
C SER A 131 -8.55 -32.28 10.87
N LEU A 132 -7.96 -31.67 11.89
CA LEU A 132 -8.11 -30.28 12.27
C LEU A 132 -7.75 -29.33 11.13
N LYS A 133 -8.68 -28.42 10.80
CA LYS A 133 -8.44 -27.32 9.84
C LYS A 133 -7.80 -26.21 10.65
N LYS A 134 -6.47 -26.22 10.70
CA LYS A 134 -5.70 -25.44 11.67
C LYS A 134 -5.73 -23.95 11.38
N SER A 135 -5.64 -23.59 10.09
CA SER A 135 -5.61 -22.22 9.60
C SER A 135 -6.25 -22.19 8.23
N LEU A 136 -6.86 -21.05 7.90
CA LEU A 136 -7.21 -20.68 6.54
C LEU A 136 -6.38 -19.46 6.14
N ALA A 137 -6.12 -19.32 4.85
CA ALA A 137 -5.54 -18.13 4.26
C ALA A 137 -6.11 -17.97 2.85
N VAL A 138 -6.64 -16.80 2.51
CA VAL A 138 -7.17 -16.50 1.18
C VAL A 138 -6.25 -15.54 0.45
N ASP A 139 -5.99 -15.81 -0.83
CA ASP A 139 -5.28 -14.87 -1.68
C ASP A 139 -6.27 -13.85 -2.24
N PRO A 140 -6.18 -12.56 -1.89
CA PRO A 140 -7.15 -11.54 -2.30
C PRO A 140 -7.12 -11.24 -3.80
N VAL A 141 -6.09 -11.69 -4.53
CA VAL A 141 -5.97 -11.49 -5.99
C VAL A 141 -6.56 -12.66 -6.76
N SER A 142 -6.21 -13.89 -6.40
CA SER A 142 -6.69 -15.09 -7.11
C SER A 142 -8.01 -15.64 -6.54
N HIS A 143 -8.42 -15.17 -5.36
CA HIS A 143 -9.56 -15.66 -4.58
C HIS A 143 -9.47 -17.16 -4.24
N ILE A 144 -8.25 -17.73 -4.30
CA ILE A 144 -7.98 -19.10 -3.91
C ILE A 144 -7.85 -19.15 -2.39
N VAL A 145 -8.53 -20.10 -1.77
CA VAL A 145 -8.44 -20.34 -0.32
C VAL A 145 -7.49 -21.51 -0.09
N TYR A 146 -6.57 -21.33 0.84
CA TYR A 146 -5.67 -22.36 1.30
C TYR A 146 -6.12 -22.83 2.68
N ALA A 147 -6.25 -24.14 2.87
CA ALA A 147 -6.63 -24.74 4.14
C ALA A 147 -5.53 -25.66 4.66
N ALA A 148 -4.99 -25.33 5.83
CA ALA A 148 -3.97 -26.13 6.50
C ALA A 148 -4.63 -27.26 7.30
N ILE A 149 -4.26 -28.50 7.01
CA ILE A 149 -4.75 -29.67 7.73
C ILE A 149 -3.63 -30.25 8.58
N LEU A 150 -3.84 -30.20 9.91
CA LEU A 150 -2.76 -30.36 10.89
C LEU A 150 -2.08 -31.73 10.79
N ASP A 151 -2.84 -32.82 10.94
CA ASP A 151 -2.26 -34.16 11.08
C ASP A 151 -1.84 -34.76 9.74
N ASP A 152 -2.53 -34.35 8.67
CA ASP A 152 -2.25 -34.79 7.31
C ASP A 152 -1.00 -34.12 6.73
N LYS A 153 -0.53 -33.03 7.35
CA LYS A 153 0.61 -32.24 6.86
C LYS A 153 0.40 -31.82 5.41
N THR A 154 -0.82 -31.36 5.12
CA THR A 154 -1.24 -30.92 3.80
C THR A 154 -1.78 -29.50 3.85
N ILE A 155 -1.56 -28.76 2.77
CA ILE A 155 -2.32 -27.55 2.45
C ILE A 155 -3.24 -27.89 1.29
N TRP A 156 -4.52 -27.59 1.45
CA TRP A 156 -5.51 -27.77 0.40
C TRP A 156 -5.75 -26.45 -0.30
N GLU A 157 -5.50 -26.42 -1.61
CA GLU A 157 -5.82 -25.32 -2.50
C GLU A 157 -7.28 -25.46 -2.95
N LEU A 158 -8.13 -24.54 -2.52
CA LEU A 158 -9.58 -24.54 -2.75
C LEU A 158 -9.91 -23.42 -3.73
N ARG A 159 -10.21 -23.79 -4.97
CA ARG A 159 -10.39 -22.85 -6.07
C ARG A 159 -11.82 -22.33 -6.15
N PRO A 160 -12.04 -21.11 -6.66
CA PRO A 160 -13.40 -20.57 -6.86
C PRO A 160 -14.31 -21.46 -7.71
N ASP A 161 -13.75 -22.28 -8.61
CA ASP A 161 -14.49 -23.21 -9.47
C ASP A 161 -15.00 -24.48 -8.74
N GLY A 162 -14.70 -24.62 -7.44
CA GLY A 162 -15.10 -25.78 -6.63
C GLY A 162 -14.02 -26.86 -6.50
N THR A 163 -12.93 -26.77 -7.29
CA THR A 163 -11.84 -27.75 -7.26
C THR A 163 -11.05 -27.65 -5.95
N SER A 164 -10.67 -28.79 -5.40
CA SER A 164 -9.86 -28.89 -4.18
C SER A 164 -8.64 -29.78 -4.44
N ILE A 165 -7.44 -29.23 -4.25
CA ILE A 165 -6.16 -29.88 -4.60
C ILE A 165 -5.27 -29.97 -3.36
N PRO A 166 -4.90 -31.18 -2.90
CA PRO A 166 -3.99 -31.35 -1.77
C PRO A 166 -2.53 -31.19 -2.17
N HIS A 167 -1.76 -30.52 -1.31
CA HIS A 167 -0.32 -30.39 -1.42
C HIS A 167 0.35 -30.83 -0.13
N ALA A 168 1.18 -31.87 -0.20
CA ALA A 168 1.91 -32.37 0.96
C ALA A 168 3.09 -31.45 1.30
N ILE A 169 3.16 -30.98 2.54
CA ILE A 169 4.21 -30.06 3.01
C ILE A 169 5.20 -30.73 3.97
N GLY A 170 4.92 -31.95 4.44
CA GLY A 170 5.87 -32.78 5.19
C GLY A 170 6.06 -32.42 6.67
N PHE A 171 5.43 -31.34 7.15
CA PHE A 171 5.42 -30.93 8.57
C PHE A 171 4.01 -30.50 9.00
N GLN A 172 3.75 -30.49 10.31
CA GLN A 172 2.47 -30.05 10.86
C GLN A 172 2.37 -28.52 10.77
N PRO A 173 1.41 -27.97 10.01
CA PRO A 173 1.23 -26.53 9.90
C PRO A 173 0.62 -25.97 11.19
N THR A 174 1.09 -24.82 11.66
CA THR A 174 0.59 -24.16 12.89
C THR A 174 -0.14 -22.86 12.62
N GLY A 175 -0.02 -22.31 11.41
CA GLY A 175 -0.63 -21.06 10.95
C GLY A 175 -0.28 -20.80 9.49
N MET A 176 -1.04 -19.92 8.83
CA MET A 176 -0.80 -19.52 7.45
C MET A 176 -1.08 -18.04 7.20
N ALA A 177 -0.47 -17.52 6.14
CA ALA A 177 -0.82 -16.22 5.56
C ALA A 177 -0.45 -16.19 4.07
N ILE A 178 -0.98 -15.21 3.34
CA ILE A 178 -0.59 -14.93 1.95
C ILE A 178 0.33 -13.73 1.91
N ALA A 179 1.45 -13.86 1.21
CA ALA A 179 2.37 -12.75 0.96
C ALA A 179 2.75 -12.73 -0.52
N SER A 180 2.31 -11.70 -1.25
CA SER A 180 2.64 -11.50 -2.67
C SER A 180 2.30 -12.68 -3.58
N GLY A 181 1.16 -13.36 -3.32
CA GLY A 181 0.70 -14.52 -4.09
C GLY A 181 1.36 -15.85 -3.72
N ASP A 182 2.27 -15.86 -2.74
CA ASP A 182 2.86 -17.06 -2.14
C ASP A 182 2.15 -17.42 -0.83
N VAL A 183 2.15 -18.71 -0.48
CA VAL A 183 1.63 -19.20 0.79
C VAL A 183 2.76 -19.29 1.81
N LEU A 184 2.63 -18.56 2.91
CA LEU A 184 3.47 -18.71 4.09
C LEU A 184 2.84 -19.73 5.02
N VAL A 185 3.62 -20.73 5.42
CA VAL A 185 3.17 -21.77 6.35
C VAL A 185 4.12 -21.83 7.53
N SER A 186 3.58 -21.59 8.73
CA SER A 186 4.32 -21.70 9.97
C SER A 186 4.26 -23.11 10.52
N SER A 187 5.25 -23.48 11.32
CA SER A 187 5.38 -24.79 11.96
C SER A 187 5.99 -24.64 13.35
N GLY A 188 5.98 -25.70 14.16
CA GLY A 188 6.61 -25.68 15.49
C GLY A 188 8.09 -25.26 15.49
N SER A 189 8.78 -25.31 14.35
CA SER A 189 10.21 -25.04 14.20
C SER A 189 10.59 -24.00 13.15
N GLY A 190 9.64 -23.32 12.49
CA GLY A 190 10.00 -22.34 11.46
C GLY A 190 8.86 -21.85 10.59
N LEU A 191 9.19 -20.95 9.68
CA LEU A 191 8.30 -20.47 8.60
C LEU A 191 8.84 -20.92 7.24
N SER A 192 7.97 -21.38 6.36
CA SER A 192 8.30 -21.75 4.98
C SER A 192 7.40 -20.99 4.00
N ARG A 193 7.97 -20.51 2.91
CA ARG A 193 7.24 -19.90 1.79
C ARG A 193 7.14 -20.89 0.65
N PHE A 194 5.93 -21.07 0.13
CA PHE A 194 5.63 -21.94 -1.01
C PHE A 194 5.19 -21.11 -2.20
N ASP A 195 5.84 -21.34 -3.35
CA ASP A 195 5.35 -20.86 -4.64
C ASP A 195 4.04 -21.59 -4.96
N THR A 196 2.97 -20.85 -5.23
CA THR A 196 1.63 -21.41 -5.40
C THR A 196 1.43 -22.16 -6.72
N LYS A 197 2.36 -22.05 -7.67
CA LYS A 197 2.31 -22.75 -8.96
C LYS A 197 3.05 -24.08 -8.92
N THR A 198 4.22 -24.10 -8.28
CA THR A 198 5.09 -25.29 -8.22
C THR A 198 5.00 -26.04 -6.90
N TRP A 199 4.48 -25.40 -5.84
CA TRP A 199 4.50 -25.89 -4.46
C TRP A 199 5.90 -26.23 -3.94
N SER A 200 6.94 -25.66 -4.57
CA SER A 200 8.30 -25.72 -4.06
C SER A 200 8.49 -24.68 -2.98
N VAL A 201 9.26 -25.02 -1.95
CA VAL A 201 9.69 -24.06 -0.94
C VAL A 201 10.69 -23.08 -1.55
N THR A 202 10.35 -21.79 -1.57
CA THR A 202 11.19 -20.72 -2.16
C THR A 202 12.03 -19.99 -1.11
N ALA A 203 11.59 -19.98 0.14
CA ALA A 203 12.34 -19.41 1.27
C ALA A 203 11.96 -20.11 2.59
N THR A 204 12.88 -20.10 3.56
CA THR A 204 12.62 -20.62 4.92
C THR A 204 13.24 -19.74 5.98
N ALA A 205 12.61 -19.72 7.16
CA ALA A 205 13.14 -19.17 8.40
C ALA A 205 13.08 -20.24 9.50
N PRO A 206 14.08 -21.14 9.59
CA PRO A 206 14.06 -22.31 10.46
C PRO A 206 14.42 -22.04 11.94
N ALA A 207 14.60 -20.77 12.33
CA ALA A 207 15.02 -20.37 13.68
C ALA A 207 13.86 -19.82 14.54
N LEU A 208 12.62 -20.23 14.25
CA LEU A 208 11.41 -19.74 14.89
C LEU A 208 10.75 -20.89 15.66
N ALA A 209 10.80 -20.88 16.99
CA ALA A 209 10.21 -21.93 17.81
C ALA A 209 8.78 -21.58 18.24
N ASN A 210 7.90 -22.58 18.31
CA ASN A 210 6.51 -22.46 18.78
C ASN A 210 5.68 -21.43 17.99
N THR A 211 5.83 -21.43 16.66
CA THR A 211 5.09 -20.48 15.83
C THR A 211 3.61 -20.83 15.74
N GLY A 212 2.79 -19.80 15.52
CA GLY A 212 1.33 -19.88 15.39
C GLY A 212 0.87 -19.18 14.12
N ASP A 213 -0.31 -18.56 14.16
CA ASP A 213 -0.82 -17.77 13.04
C ASP A 213 0.15 -16.64 12.67
N VAL A 214 0.31 -16.44 11.37
CA VAL A 214 1.25 -15.48 10.77
C VAL A 214 0.43 -14.30 10.27
N GLU A 215 0.96 -13.09 10.41
CA GLU A 215 0.33 -11.90 9.83
C GLU A 215 1.32 -11.21 8.89
N VAL A 216 0.80 -10.66 7.79
CA VAL A 216 1.57 -10.00 6.74
C VAL A 216 1.14 -8.55 6.66
N ASP A 217 2.10 -7.64 6.78
CA ASP A 217 1.92 -6.21 6.53
C ASP A 217 2.55 -5.88 5.17
N LEU A 218 1.70 -5.80 4.15
CA LEU A 218 2.11 -5.56 2.77
C LEU A 218 2.58 -4.12 2.54
N GLU A 219 2.11 -3.15 3.32
CA GLU A 219 2.57 -1.75 3.20
C GLU A 219 3.99 -1.60 3.73
N ARG A 220 4.33 -2.30 4.82
CA ARG A 220 5.67 -2.28 5.42
C ARG A 220 6.61 -3.34 4.84
N GLN A 221 6.09 -4.31 4.10
CA GLN A 221 6.85 -5.48 3.63
C GLN A 221 7.46 -6.27 4.81
N VAL A 222 6.66 -6.47 5.87
CA VAL A 222 7.07 -7.22 7.08
C VAL A 222 6.10 -8.38 7.33
N ILE A 223 6.64 -9.50 7.80
CA ILE A 223 5.89 -10.65 8.29
C ILE A 223 6.10 -10.77 9.80
N TYR A 224 5.00 -10.86 10.54
CA TYR A 224 5.01 -11.07 11.98
C TYR A 224 4.76 -12.55 12.28
N VAL A 225 5.71 -13.17 12.98
CA VAL A 225 5.62 -14.58 13.37
C VAL A 225 5.73 -14.69 14.89
N PRO A 226 4.65 -15.08 15.59
CA PRO A 226 4.73 -15.33 17.02
C PRO A 226 5.70 -16.47 17.30
N GLY A 227 6.38 -16.40 18.45
CA GLY A 227 7.33 -17.39 18.94
C GLY A 227 7.08 -17.76 20.40
N GLY A 228 7.93 -18.62 20.94
CA GLY A 228 7.85 -19.04 22.34
C GLY A 228 8.04 -17.88 23.34
N ALA A 229 7.49 -18.02 24.55
CA ALA A 229 7.70 -17.10 25.67
C ALA A 229 7.29 -15.62 25.43
N GLY A 230 6.32 -15.39 24.53
CA GLY A 230 5.83 -14.05 24.20
C GLY A 230 6.68 -13.33 23.14
N GLU A 231 7.53 -14.05 22.42
CA GLU A 231 8.31 -13.44 21.34
C GLU A 231 7.46 -13.21 20.09
N VAL A 232 7.74 -12.14 19.35
CA VAL A 232 7.29 -11.94 17.97
C VAL A 232 8.51 -11.67 17.11
N ASN A 233 8.72 -12.50 16.10
CA ASN A 233 9.79 -12.35 15.13
C ASN A 233 9.28 -11.51 13.97
N MET A 234 10.06 -10.51 13.57
CA MET A 234 9.80 -9.68 12.41
C MET A 234 10.70 -10.13 11.28
N LEU A 235 10.08 -10.54 10.18
CA LEU A 235 10.78 -11.05 9.01
C LEU A 235 10.56 -10.14 7.82
N ASN A 236 11.59 -9.99 6.99
CA ASN A 236 11.46 -9.34 5.70
C ASN A 236 10.45 -10.11 4.82
N ALA A 237 9.44 -9.42 4.28
CA ALA A 237 8.41 -10.07 3.46
C ALA A 237 8.88 -10.54 2.08
N SER A 238 10.13 -10.29 1.68
CA SER A 238 10.71 -10.87 0.46
C SER A 238 11.67 -12.01 0.77
N THR A 239 12.54 -11.86 1.78
CA THR A 239 13.65 -12.81 2.02
C THR A 239 13.38 -13.82 3.14
N LEU A 240 12.36 -13.58 3.97
CA LEU A 240 12.14 -14.26 5.27
C LEU A 240 13.32 -14.14 6.24
N ALA A 241 14.30 -13.27 5.96
CA ALA A 241 15.35 -12.98 6.92
C ALA A 241 14.72 -12.35 8.16
N ILE A 242 15.12 -12.82 9.33
CA ILE A 242 14.74 -12.19 10.59
C ILE A 242 15.43 -10.83 10.63
N GLU A 243 14.64 -9.77 10.56
CA GLU A 243 15.12 -8.38 10.63
C GLU A 243 15.03 -7.84 12.05
N GLY A 244 14.17 -8.44 12.88
CA GLY A 244 14.00 -8.06 14.26
C GLY A 244 13.34 -9.16 15.09
N LYS A 245 13.52 -9.07 16.40
CA LYS A 245 12.81 -9.89 17.38
C LYS A 245 12.34 -9.01 18.51
N VAL A 246 11.09 -9.18 18.89
CA VAL A 246 10.51 -8.53 20.05
C VAL A 246 10.26 -9.62 21.10
N VAL A 247 10.90 -9.52 22.28
CA VAL A 247 10.70 -10.46 23.39
C VAL A 247 9.81 -9.81 24.43
N THR A 248 8.59 -10.32 24.64
CA THR A 248 7.70 -9.75 25.66
C THR A 248 7.90 -10.44 27.02
N LYS A 249 8.83 -9.91 27.83
CA LYS A 249 8.75 -10.02 29.30
C LYS A 249 9.17 -8.71 29.95
N GLY A 250 8.22 -7.77 30.03
CA GLY A 250 8.36 -6.55 30.82
C GLY A 250 9.48 -5.59 30.38
N SER A 251 9.53 -5.24 29.09
CA SER A 251 10.33 -4.13 28.49
C SER A 251 11.83 -4.49 28.25
N ILE A 252 12.58 -4.15 27.18
CA ILE A 252 12.58 -3.26 25.99
C ILE A 252 13.47 -3.96 24.90
N LEU A 253 13.29 -3.86 23.57
CA LEU A 253 14.09 -2.99 22.66
C LEU A 253 13.56 -2.92 21.21
N ASP A 254 13.23 -1.69 20.80
CA ASP A 254 13.63 -0.93 19.61
C ASP A 254 13.76 -1.63 18.23
N VAL A 255 12.61 -1.71 17.55
CA VAL A 255 12.47 -1.20 16.18
C VAL A 255 11.26 -0.25 16.23
N ASP A 256 11.49 1.02 16.58
CA ASP A 256 10.49 2.08 16.76
C ASP A 256 9.24 1.71 17.60
N HIS A 257 9.31 0.77 18.55
CA HIS A 257 8.17 0.36 19.37
C HIS A 257 8.58 0.19 20.84
N SER A 258 7.84 0.78 21.81
CA SER A 258 7.91 0.40 23.23
C SER A 258 6.55 0.42 23.94
N VAL A 259 6.31 -0.60 24.78
CA VAL A 259 5.01 -1.11 25.28
C VAL A 259 4.91 -1.00 26.81
N GLY A 260 3.73 -0.65 27.35
CA GLY A 260 3.41 -0.65 28.78
C GLY A 260 2.33 -1.67 29.18
N THR A 261 2.34 -2.16 30.43
CA THR A 261 1.49 -3.26 30.93
C THR A 261 0.42 -2.78 31.91
N LEU A 262 -0.80 -3.34 31.84
CA LEU A 262 -1.75 -3.43 32.97
C LEU A 262 -2.31 -4.86 33.07
N VAL A 263 -2.36 -5.40 34.30
CA VAL A 263 -2.82 -6.76 34.61
C VAL A 263 -4.21 -6.71 35.25
N SER A 264 -5.13 -7.57 34.79
CA SER A 264 -6.28 -7.98 35.59
C SER A 264 -6.63 -9.47 35.34
N ALA A 265 -7.01 -10.14 36.42
CA ALA A 265 -7.25 -11.57 36.59
C ALA A 265 -7.94 -12.33 35.43
N GLY A 266 -7.20 -13.26 34.81
CA GLY A 266 -7.76 -14.58 34.43
C GLY A 266 -8.38 -14.79 33.04
N SER A 267 -8.09 -13.99 32.02
CA SER A 267 -8.51 -14.28 30.62
C SER A 267 -7.39 -14.00 29.60
N THR A 268 -7.40 -14.76 28.50
CA THR A 268 -6.44 -14.68 27.38
C THR A 268 -6.51 -13.32 26.69
N VAL A 269 -5.36 -12.65 26.54
CA VAL A 269 -5.24 -11.31 25.95
C VAL A 269 -4.70 -11.41 24.52
N VAL A 270 -5.25 -10.57 23.65
CA VAL A 270 -4.83 -10.31 22.28
C VAL A 270 -3.93 -9.06 22.27
N GLU A 271 -2.77 -9.13 21.63
CA GLU A 271 -1.93 -7.94 21.39
C GLU A 271 -2.16 -7.45 19.97
N LEU A 272 -2.74 -6.25 19.80
CA LEU A 272 -2.87 -5.54 18.52
C LEU A 272 -2.00 -4.27 18.53
N TYR A 273 -1.03 -4.19 17.60
CA TYR A 273 0.00 -3.14 17.53
C TYR A 273 -0.50 -1.85 16.87
N THR A 274 -0.36 -0.74 17.57
CA THR A 274 -0.41 0.62 17.01
C THR A 274 0.90 0.94 16.28
N ALA A 275 0.80 1.61 15.13
CA ALA A 275 1.95 2.05 14.34
C ALA A 275 2.62 3.22 15.05
N SER A 276 3.85 3.03 15.54
CA SER A 276 4.60 4.16 16.08
C SER A 276 5.07 5.09 14.98
N PRO A 277 5.25 6.36 15.32
CA PRO A 277 5.57 7.36 14.35
C PRO A 277 7.05 7.24 13.94
N THR A 278 7.37 7.24 12.64
CA THR A 278 8.73 6.95 12.15
C THR A 278 9.21 7.97 11.14
N VAL A 279 10.50 8.28 11.15
CA VAL A 279 11.15 9.00 10.05
C VAL A 279 12.14 8.05 9.39
N THR A 280 11.89 7.70 8.13
CA THR A 280 12.71 6.72 7.39
C THR A 280 13.20 7.32 6.08
N ARG A 281 14.35 6.86 5.59
CA ARG A 281 14.94 7.33 4.33
C ARG A 281 14.91 6.24 3.26
N VAL A 282 14.63 6.64 2.02
CA VAL A 282 14.75 5.84 0.81
C VAL A 282 15.61 6.60 -0.18
N GLY A 283 16.85 6.15 -0.38
CA GLY A 283 17.79 6.80 -1.29
C GLY A 283 18.92 5.86 -1.67
N GLY A 284 19.59 6.17 -2.77
CA GLY A 284 20.80 5.51 -3.25
C GLY A 284 21.94 6.51 -3.49
N ALA A 285 23.03 6.02 -4.06
CA ALA A 285 24.19 6.86 -4.39
C ALA A 285 23.87 7.90 -5.48
N ASP A 286 22.89 7.62 -6.32
CA ASP A 286 22.40 8.51 -7.36
C ASP A 286 20.87 8.43 -7.55
N ARG A 287 20.37 9.15 -8.55
CA ARG A 287 18.94 9.21 -8.89
C ARG A 287 18.38 7.88 -9.42
N PHE A 288 19.21 7.06 -10.06
CA PHE A 288 18.81 5.79 -10.62
C PHE A 288 18.63 4.78 -9.50
N GLU A 289 19.62 4.66 -8.61
CA GLU A 289 19.53 3.84 -7.41
C GLU A 289 18.39 4.29 -6.49
N THR A 290 18.18 5.60 -6.35
CA THR A 290 17.04 6.12 -5.57
C THR A 290 15.70 5.72 -6.18
N SER A 291 15.52 5.87 -7.50
CA SER A 291 14.28 5.44 -8.17
C SER A 291 14.02 3.93 -8.03
N ALA A 292 15.08 3.11 -8.11
CA ALA A 292 15.00 1.67 -7.86
C ALA A 292 14.67 1.33 -6.39
N ALA A 293 15.25 2.06 -5.43
CA ALA A 293 14.96 1.87 -4.00
C ALA A 293 13.51 2.25 -3.64
N ILE A 294 13.00 3.35 -4.18
CA ILE A 294 11.60 3.76 -4.04
C ILE A 294 10.69 2.67 -4.62
N SER A 295 11.02 2.17 -5.80
CA SER A 295 10.27 1.10 -6.45
C SER A 295 10.24 -0.18 -5.60
N ARG A 296 11.40 -0.64 -5.12
CA ARG A 296 11.52 -1.83 -4.25
C ARG A 296 10.71 -1.74 -2.97
N ARG A 297 10.66 -0.55 -2.36
CA ARG A 297 9.96 -0.35 -1.10
C ARG A 297 8.45 -0.38 -1.29
N GLN A 298 7.94 0.18 -2.38
CA GLN A 298 6.51 0.43 -2.54
C GLN A 298 5.79 -0.60 -3.42
N PHE A 299 6.45 -1.12 -4.44
CA PHE A 299 5.80 -1.93 -5.48
C PHE A 299 6.25 -3.39 -5.40
N ALA A 300 5.26 -4.29 -5.31
CA ALA A 300 5.47 -5.73 -5.37
C ALA A 300 5.94 -6.18 -6.78
N SER A 301 6.23 -7.47 -6.93
CA SER A 301 6.49 -8.05 -8.24
C SER A 301 5.23 -8.09 -9.12
N SER A 302 5.45 -8.06 -10.42
CA SER A 302 4.50 -8.10 -11.54
C SER A 302 3.46 -6.98 -11.59
N PRO A 303 3.82 -5.69 -11.41
CA PRO A 303 2.85 -4.60 -11.57
C PRO A 303 2.32 -4.56 -13.00
N LEU A 304 1.11 -4.01 -13.18
CA LEU A 304 0.51 -3.83 -14.50
C LEU A 304 1.40 -3.00 -15.42
N VAL A 305 2.02 -1.95 -14.87
CA VAL A 305 2.84 -1.02 -15.65
C VAL A 305 4.06 -0.55 -14.87
N ALA A 306 5.16 -0.31 -15.56
CA ALA A 306 6.28 0.51 -15.08
C ALA A 306 6.56 1.64 -16.06
N PHE A 307 6.72 2.86 -15.56
CA PHE A 307 7.08 4.01 -16.36
C PHE A 307 8.59 4.21 -16.32
N VAL A 308 9.22 4.31 -17.49
CA VAL A 308 10.67 4.55 -17.62
C VAL A 308 10.88 5.92 -18.25
N ALA A 309 11.54 6.81 -17.51
CA ALA A 309 11.80 8.18 -17.94
C ALA A 309 13.30 8.51 -17.90
N SER A 310 13.71 9.55 -18.63
CA SER A 310 15.09 10.01 -18.59
C SER A 310 15.45 10.55 -17.20
N GLY A 311 16.54 10.04 -16.62
CA GLY A 311 17.09 10.61 -15.40
C GLY A 311 17.77 11.96 -15.63
N ALA A 312 18.06 12.37 -16.87
CA ALA A 312 18.82 13.59 -17.18
C ALA A 312 17.94 14.84 -17.41
N GLY A 313 16.62 14.68 -17.60
CA GLY A 313 15.69 15.80 -17.79
C GLY A 313 14.35 15.57 -17.10
N PHE A 314 13.77 16.62 -16.52
CA PHE A 314 12.54 16.53 -15.74
C PHE A 314 11.26 16.55 -16.60
N ALA A 315 11.31 17.20 -17.76
CA ALA A 315 10.11 17.71 -18.44
C ALA A 315 9.15 16.61 -18.90
N ASP A 316 9.68 15.56 -19.52
CA ASP A 316 8.90 14.43 -20.03
C ASP A 316 8.45 13.48 -18.91
N ALA A 317 9.04 13.64 -17.72
CA ALA A 317 8.86 12.76 -16.59
C ALA A 317 7.81 13.31 -15.60
N LEU A 318 7.63 14.64 -15.50
CA LEU A 318 6.69 15.28 -14.55
C LEU A 318 5.25 14.75 -14.62
N SER A 319 4.74 14.51 -15.84
CA SER A 319 3.41 13.94 -16.05
C SER A 319 3.36 12.42 -15.80
N ALA A 320 4.51 11.75 -15.76
CA ALA A 320 4.60 10.31 -15.56
C ALA A 320 4.17 9.90 -14.15
N SER A 321 4.54 10.64 -13.11
CA SER A 321 4.27 10.22 -11.72
C SER A 321 2.79 10.09 -11.40
N ALA A 322 1.97 11.06 -11.86
CA ALA A 322 0.52 11.01 -11.69
C ALA A 322 -0.09 9.83 -12.45
N ALA A 323 0.40 9.57 -13.67
CA ALA A 323 -0.07 8.45 -14.49
C ALA A 323 0.36 7.08 -13.92
N ALA A 324 1.62 6.96 -13.50
CA ALA A 324 2.19 5.75 -12.92
C ALA A 324 1.50 5.39 -11.61
N GLY A 325 1.38 6.36 -10.69
CA GLY A 325 0.67 6.17 -9.43
C GLY A 325 -0.80 5.80 -9.63
N ALA A 326 -1.51 6.45 -10.57
CA ALA A 326 -2.90 6.12 -10.89
C ALA A 326 -3.09 4.72 -11.48
N GLN A 327 -2.04 4.12 -12.05
CA GLN A 327 -2.05 2.75 -12.58
C GLN A 327 -1.34 1.75 -11.65
N GLY A 328 -0.98 2.15 -10.42
CA GLY A 328 -0.30 1.29 -9.45
C GLY A 328 1.12 0.89 -9.85
N GLY A 329 1.80 1.69 -10.68
CA GLY A 329 3.13 1.41 -11.21
C GLY A 329 4.23 2.38 -10.73
N PRO A 330 5.50 1.96 -10.72
CA PRO A 330 6.63 2.82 -10.38
C PRO A 330 7.03 3.75 -11.53
N VAL A 331 7.77 4.81 -11.19
CA VAL A 331 8.57 5.60 -12.13
C VAL A 331 10.06 5.29 -11.90
N LEU A 332 10.67 4.61 -12.87
CA LEU A 332 12.09 4.29 -12.92
C LEU A 332 12.83 5.26 -13.84
N LEU A 333 14.05 5.64 -13.45
CA LEU A 333 14.87 6.57 -14.24
C LEU A 333 15.94 5.80 -15.02
N THR A 334 16.20 6.20 -16.27
CA THR A 334 17.27 5.60 -17.09
C THR A 334 18.21 6.67 -17.65
N GLU A 335 19.43 6.28 -18.03
CA GLU A 335 20.24 7.13 -18.89
C GLU A 335 19.68 7.11 -20.32
N ARG A 336 20.05 8.12 -21.11
CA ARG A 336 19.61 8.25 -22.51
C ARG A 336 19.91 7.01 -23.34
N ASP A 337 21.13 6.50 -23.23
CA ASP A 337 21.69 5.46 -24.12
C ASP A 337 22.04 4.16 -23.37
N LYS A 338 21.67 4.04 -22.09
CA LYS A 338 21.97 2.89 -21.26
C LYS A 338 20.94 2.70 -20.15
N ILE A 339 20.61 1.44 -19.83
CA ILE A 339 19.87 1.07 -18.62
C ILE A 339 20.89 0.90 -17.48
N PRO A 340 20.87 1.73 -16.42
CA PRO A 340 21.76 1.56 -15.28
C PRO A 340 21.54 0.21 -14.58
N ALA A 341 22.59 -0.35 -13.97
CA ALA A 341 22.53 -1.69 -13.38
C ALA A 341 21.45 -1.83 -12.30
N ALA A 342 21.27 -0.79 -11.46
CA ALA A 342 20.22 -0.77 -10.44
C ALA A 342 18.79 -0.84 -11.04
N ILE A 343 18.60 -0.25 -12.21
CA ILE A 343 17.32 -0.21 -12.92
C ILE A 343 17.07 -1.54 -13.62
N ALA A 344 18.10 -2.11 -14.25
CA ALA A 344 18.04 -3.46 -14.81
C ALA A 344 17.66 -4.50 -13.75
N ALA A 345 18.32 -4.46 -12.58
CA ALA A 345 18.02 -5.35 -11.47
C ALA A 345 16.58 -5.15 -10.96
N GLU A 346 16.11 -3.90 -10.88
CA GLU A 346 14.77 -3.62 -10.42
C GLU A 346 13.70 -4.03 -11.43
N LEU A 347 13.92 -3.81 -12.73
CA LEU A 347 13.03 -4.30 -13.78
C LEU A 347 12.98 -5.84 -13.80
N SER A 348 14.09 -6.53 -13.55
CA SER A 348 14.11 -7.99 -13.39
C SER A 348 13.33 -8.48 -12.16
N ARG A 349 13.34 -7.73 -11.05
CA ARG A 349 12.57 -8.04 -9.85
C ARG A 349 11.08 -7.76 -10.08
N LEU A 350 10.77 -6.60 -10.65
CA LEU A 350 9.40 -6.17 -10.92
C LEU A 350 8.73 -7.02 -11.98
N LYS A 351 9.39 -7.39 -13.08
CA LYS A 351 8.74 -8.10 -14.21
C LYS A 351 7.40 -7.46 -14.62
N PRO A 352 7.38 -6.13 -14.92
CA PRO A 352 6.13 -5.44 -15.25
C PRO A 352 5.46 -6.06 -16.48
N GLN A 353 4.12 -6.05 -16.51
CA GLN A 353 3.38 -6.56 -17.67
C GLN A 353 3.48 -5.61 -18.88
N HIS A 354 3.67 -4.32 -18.59
CA HIS A 354 3.81 -3.26 -19.58
C HIS A 354 4.89 -2.27 -19.16
N ILE A 355 5.74 -1.82 -20.09
CA ILE A 355 6.66 -0.72 -19.85
C ILE A 355 6.29 0.46 -20.74
N VAL A 356 6.09 1.63 -20.12
CA VAL A 356 5.87 2.89 -20.83
C VAL A 356 7.15 3.71 -20.81
N VAL A 357 7.77 3.88 -21.96
CA VAL A 357 8.91 4.77 -22.15
C VAL A 357 8.42 6.20 -22.36
N MET A 358 8.89 7.10 -21.52
CA MET A 358 8.48 8.50 -21.49
C MET A 358 9.42 9.39 -22.30
N GLY A 359 8.86 10.16 -23.22
CA GLY A 359 9.59 11.12 -24.04
C GLY A 359 10.10 10.55 -25.37
N GLY A 360 10.57 11.44 -26.24
CA GLY A 360 11.13 11.07 -27.54
C GLY A 360 12.48 10.34 -27.45
N THR A 361 13.02 9.94 -28.60
CA THR A 361 14.36 9.30 -28.69
C THR A 361 15.50 10.22 -28.26
N VAL A 362 15.23 11.52 -28.09
CA VAL A 362 16.16 12.50 -27.49
C VAL A 362 16.30 12.28 -25.96
N ALA A 363 15.25 11.83 -25.28
CA ALA A 363 15.26 11.60 -23.83
C ALA A 363 15.71 10.18 -23.46
N VAL A 364 15.19 9.18 -24.18
CA VAL A 364 15.50 7.75 -24.02
C VAL A 364 15.62 7.15 -25.41
N SER A 365 16.80 6.66 -25.78
CA SER A 365 17.07 6.20 -27.15
C SER A 365 16.22 4.99 -27.56
N ALA A 366 16.14 4.74 -28.87
CA ALA A 366 15.48 3.55 -29.39
C ALA A 366 16.18 2.27 -28.90
N ALA A 367 17.50 2.29 -28.76
CA ALA A 367 18.27 1.15 -28.26
C ALA A 367 17.89 0.80 -26.81
N VAL A 368 17.69 1.81 -25.95
CA VAL A 368 17.20 1.58 -24.58
C VAL A 368 15.79 1.00 -24.59
N GLN A 369 14.89 1.51 -25.44
CA GLN A 369 13.54 0.94 -25.57
C GLN A 369 13.58 -0.53 -26.00
N THR A 370 14.38 -0.88 -27.01
CA THR A 370 14.55 -2.27 -27.42
C THR A 370 15.14 -3.13 -26.31
N ALA A 371 16.10 -2.61 -25.52
CA ALA A 371 16.62 -3.34 -24.38
C ALA A 371 15.56 -3.59 -23.29
N LEU A 372 14.59 -2.68 -23.12
CA LEU A 372 13.49 -2.85 -22.17
C LEU A 372 12.55 -4.02 -22.51
N GLU A 373 12.49 -4.45 -23.77
CA GLU A 373 11.69 -5.61 -24.22
C GLU A 373 12.14 -6.93 -23.59
N SER A 374 13.36 -6.98 -23.04
CA SER A 374 13.82 -8.14 -22.26
C SER A 374 13.20 -8.24 -20.85
N TYR A 375 12.53 -7.18 -20.37
CA TYR A 375 11.96 -7.10 -19.03
C TYR A 375 10.43 -7.10 -18.99
N SER A 376 9.77 -6.91 -20.14
CA SER A 376 8.31 -6.85 -20.27
C SER A 376 7.88 -7.35 -21.65
N PRO A 377 6.76 -8.10 -21.75
CA PRO A 377 6.24 -8.55 -23.03
C PRO A 377 5.69 -7.40 -23.90
N ASP A 378 5.37 -6.26 -23.29
CA ASP A 378 4.86 -5.09 -23.98
C ASP A 378 5.64 -3.83 -23.56
N VAL A 379 6.13 -3.09 -24.54
CA VAL A 379 6.90 -1.86 -24.35
C VAL A 379 6.41 -0.81 -25.33
N THR A 380 5.78 0.24 -24.80
CA THR A 380 5.31 1.37 -25.62
C THR A 380 6.08 2.64 -25.29
N ARG A 381 6.05 3.59 -26.23
CA ARG A 381 6.60 4.93 -26.02
C ARG A 381 5.50 5.96 -26.10
N LEU A 382 5.44 6.84 -25.10
CA LEU A 382 4.65 8.06 -25.15
C LEU A 382 5.59 9.24 -25.40
N SER A 383 5.56 9.76 -26.62
CA SER A 383 6.40 10.87 -27.08
C SER A 383 5.59 11.97 -27.73
N GLY A 384 6.20 13.15 -27.87
CA GLY A 384 5.68 14.30 -28.59
C GLY A 384 6.83 15.17 -29.08
N ALA A 385 6.52 16.21 -29.87
CA ALA A 385 7.48 17.19 -30.35
C ALA A 385 8.11 17.99 -29.20
N ASP A 386 7.36 18.17 -28.10
CA ASP A 386 7.80 18.82 -26.89
C ASP A 386 7.13 18.23 -25.63
N ARG A 387 7.52 18.76 -24.47
CA ARG A 387 7.01 18.36 -23.15
C ARG A 387 5.50 18.56 -22.97
N PHE A 388 4.91 19.51 -23.70
CA PHE A 388 3.48 19.82 -23.60
C PHE A 388 2.68 18.74 -24.31
N GLU A 389 3.13 18.34 -25.50
CA GLU A 389 2.56 17.22 -26.23
C GLU A 389 2.76 15.89 -25.49
N VAL A 390 3.93 15.66 -24.89
CA VAL A 390 4.17 14.49 -24.02
C VAL A 390 3.17 14.48 -22.86
N SER A 391 2.98 15.59 -22.14
CA SER A 391 2.03 15.65 -21.02
C SER A 391 0.59 15.34 -21.45
N ALA A 392 0.17 15.83 -22.62
CA ALA A 392 -1.14 15.54 -23.19
C ALA A 392 -1.27 14.08 -23.65
N ALA A 393 -0.23 13.49 -24.23
CA ALA A 393 -0.21 12.08 -24.66
C ALA A 393 -0.29 11.12 -23.47
N VAL A 394 0.45 11.41 -22.40
CA VAL A 394 0.42 10.65 -21.13
C VAL A 394 -0.96 10.70 -20.51
N SER A 395 -1.55 11.90 -20.49
CA SER A 395 -2.91 12.07 -19.99
C SER A 395 -3.92 11.25 -20.80
N ARG A 396 -3.82 11.30 -22.14
CA ARG A 396 -4.71 10.57 -23.06
C ARG A 396 -4.61 9.05 -22.93
N ALA A 397 -3.41 8.54 -22.72
CA ALA A 397 -3.15 7.11 -22.55
C ALA A 397 -3.63 6.58 -21.20
N THR A 398 -3.71 7.43 -20.17
CA THR A 398 -3.97 7.00 -18.79
C THR A 398 -5.38 7.33 -18.29
N PHE A 399 -5.88 8.53 -18.62
CA PHE A 399 -7.11 9.05 -18.02
C PHE A 399 -8.25 9.07 -19.05
N GLY A 400 -9.38 8.47 -18.70
CA GLY A 400 -10.62 8.60 -19.47
C GLY A 400 -11.18 10.03 -19.49
N PRO A 401 -12.22 10.31 -20.29
CA PRO A 401 -12.95 11.57 -20.21
C PRO A 401 -13.61 11.73 -18.83
N THR A 402 -14.04 12.96 -18.50
CA THR A 402 -14.66 13.33 -17.22
C THR A 402 -13.80 12.98 -16.00
N ARG A 403 -12.83 13.86 -15.69
CA ARG A 403 -11.98 13.72 -14.49
C ARG A 403 -12.40 14.64 -13.35
N PRO A 404 -12.22 14.25 -12.07
CA PRO A 404 -12.52 15.14 -10.94
C PRO A 404 -11.66 16.42 -10.95
N VAL A 405 -10.44 16.33 -11.47
CA VAL A 405 -9.50 17.45 -11.52
C VAL A 405 -8.51 17.29 -12.68
N ALA A 406 -8.02 18.41 -13.20
CA ALA A 406 -6.76 18.48 -13.94
C ALA A 406 -5.83 19.49 -13.26
N TYR A 407 -4.59 19.10 -13.02
CA TYR A 407 -3.56 20.01 -12.53
C TYR A 407 -2.80 20.59 -13.72
N VAL A 408 -2.56 21.90 -13.67
CA VAL A 408 -1.80 22.61 -14.70
C VAL A 408 -0.58 23.24 -14.04
N ALA A 409 0.62 22.94 -14.56
CA ALA A 409 1.87 23.46 -14.05
C ALA A 409 2.74 24.03 -15.17
N SER A 410 3.74 24.84 -14.81
CA SER A 410 4.68 25.38 -15.79
C SER A 410 5.56 24.25 -16.33
N GLY A 411 5.55 24.05 -17.65
CA GLY A 411 6.50 23.14 -18.30
C GLY A 411 7.93 23.67 -18.27
N THR A 412 8.14 24.95 -17.95
CA THR A 412 9.47 25.60 -17.94
C THR A 412 10.09 25.70 -16.55
N ASN A 413 9.29 25.54 -15.48
CA ASN A 413 9.73 25.59 -14.09
C ASN A 413 9.12 24.41 -13.31
N PHE A 414 9.93 23.40 -13.02
CA PHE A 414 9.50 22.10 -12.49
C PHE A 414 9.04 22.02 -11.02
N PRO A 415 9.51 22.86 -10.06
CA PRO A 415 9.28 22.58 -8.64
C PRO A 415 7.80 22.52 -8.24
N ASP A 416 6.99 23.41 -8.82
CA ASP A 416 5.56 23.49 -8.52
C ASP A 416 4.79 22.26 -9.03
N ALA A 417 5.24 21.69 -10.16
CA ALA A 417 4.68 20.48 -10.74
C ALA A 417 4.93 19.23 -9.85
N LEU A 418 6.10 19.14 -9.21
CA LEU A 418 6.46 18.00 -8.36
C LEU A 418 5.51 17.83 -7.18
N SER A 419 5.17 18.92 -6.50
CA SER A 419 4.18 18.89 -5.42
C SER A 419 2.76 18.57 -5.91
N GLY A 420 2.49 18.89 -7.18
CA GLY A 420 1.20 18.65 -7.83
C GLY A 420 0.94 17.19 -8.17
N SER A 421 1.97 16.42 -8.50
CA SER A 421 1.79 15.07 -9.05
C SER A 421 1.12 14.11 -8.07
N ALA A 422 1.50 14.14 -6.79
CA ALA A 422 0.87 13.30 -5.77
C ALA A 422 -0.60 13.67 -5.56
N ALA A 423 -0.90 14.97 -5.47
CA ALA A 423 -2.26 15.50 -5.36
C ALA A 423 -3.12 15.22 -6.60
N ALA A 424 -2.52 15.27 -7.79
CA ALA A 424 -3.19 14.93 -9.05
C ALA A 424 -3.56 13.45 -9.08
N GLY A 425 -2.59 12.56 -8.86
CA GLY A 425 -2.82 11.12 -8.85
C GLY A 425 -3.83 10.69 -7.78
N ALA A 426 -3.73 11.22 -6.56
CA ALA A 426 -4.65 10.92 -5.46
C ALA A 426 -6.11 11.30 -5.76
N LEU A 427 -6.32 12.37 -6.54
CA LEU A 427 -7.66 12.80 -6.99
C LEU A 427 -8.03 12.24 -8.38
N GLY A 428 -7.22 11.33 -8.92
CA GLY A 428 -7.40 10.71 -10.22
C GLY A 428 -7.27 11.69 -11.40
N GLY A 429 -6.55 12.80 -11.26
CA GLY A 429 -6.33 13.77 -12.33
C GLY A 429 -4.93 13.68 -12.96
N PRO A 430 -4.78 14.15 -14.21
CA PRO A 430 -3.46 14.33 -14.82
C PRO A 430 -2.76 15.60 -14.31
N VAL A 431 -1.45 15.66 -14.53
CA VAL A 431 -0.67 16.90 -14.56
C VAL A 431 -0.38 17.26 -16.02
N LEU A 432 -0.86 18.41 -16.45
CA LEU A 432 -0.65 18.98 -17.79
C LEU A 432 0.28 20.19 -17.71
N LEU A 433 1.14 20.35 -18.71
CA LEU A 433 2.16 21.40 -18.72
C LEU A 433 1.74 22.55 -19.64
N VAL A 434 1.99 23.80 -19.24
CA VAL A 434 1.77 25.01 -20.06
C VAL A 434 3.01 25.91 -20.08
N THR A 435 3.05 26.88 -21.01
CA THR A 435 4.06 27.95 -20.96
C THR A 435 3.60 29.04 -19.97
N PRO A 436 4.48 29.97 -19.57
CA PRO A 436 4.08 31.07 -18.71
C PRO A 436 2.94 31.93 -19.28
N ASP A 437 2.85 32.06 -20.60
CA ASP A 437 1.95 33.01 -21.28
C ASP A 437 0.87 32.36 -22.16
N THR A 438 0.97 31.06 -22.44
CA THR A 438 0.11 30.37 -23.42
C THR A 438 -0.26 28.95 -22.95
N ILE A 439 -1.46 28.50 -23.32
CA ILE A 439 -1.87 27.10 -23.24
C ILE A 439 -1.57 26.45 -24.61
N PRO A 440 -0.58 25.55 -24.73
CA PRO A 440 -0.30 24.88 -25.99
C PRO A 440 -1.50 24.08 -26.49
N ASP A 441 -1.72 24.05 -27.82
CA ASP A 441 -2.87 23.39 -28.44
C ASP A 441 -3.08 21.92 -28.01
N PRO A 442 -2.04 21.07 -27.87
CA PRO A 442 -2.22 19.69 -27.39
C PRO A 442 -2.84 19.63 -25.99
N VAL A 443 -2.48 20.57 -25.13
CA VAL A 443 -2.94 20.66 -23.73
C VAL A 443 -4.35 21.21 -23.67
N LYS A 444 -4.67 22.21 -24.50
CA LYS A 444 -6.03 22.74 -24.63
C LYS A 444 -7.00 21.63 -25.07
N LYS A 445 -6.67 20.90 -26.15
CA LYS A 445 -7.47 19.77 -26.64
C LYS A 445 -7.62 18.67 -25.58
N GLU A 446 -6.58 18.44 -24.80
CA GLU A 446 -6.62 17.44 -23.74
C GLU A 446 -7.53 17.87 -22.58
N LEU A 447 -7.49 19.14 -22.17
CA LEU A 447 -8.45 19.68 -21.18
C LEU A 447 -9.90 19.58 -21.67
N GLU A 448 -10.14 19.87 -22.96
CA GLU A 448 -11.46 19.73 -23.59
C GLU A 448 -11.93 18.27 -23.61
N ARG A 449 -11.03 17.30 -23.87
CA ARG A 449 -11.35 15.86 -23.82
C ARG A 449 -11.62 15.36 -22.41
N LEU A 450 -10.80 15.79 -21.44
CA LEU A 450 -10.89 15.35 -20.04
C LEU A 450 -12.14 15.91 -19.34
N THR A 451 -12.68 17.03 -19.83
CA THR A 451 -13.82 17.74 -19.22
C THR A 451 -13.72 17.77 -17.68
N PRO A 452 -12.61 18.27 -17.09
CA PRO A 452 -12.37 18.13 -15.68
C PRO A 452 -13.34 18.97 -14.86
N ALA A 453 -13.81 18.47 -13.71
CA ALA A 453 -14.75 19.21 -12.84
C ALA A 453 -14.11 20.45 -12.19
N LYS A 454 -12.77 20.48 -12.06
CA LYS A 454 -12.00 21.64 -11.65
C LYS A 454 -10.61 21.63 -12.29
N ILE A 455 -10.04 22.81 -12.51
CA ILE A 455 -8.64 22.96 -12.90
C ILE A 455 -7.87 23.61 -11.74
N VAL A 456 -6.74 23.02 -11.36
CA VAL A 456 -5.85 23.59 -10.34
C VAL A 456 -4.55 24.02 -10.99
N VAL A 457 -4.28 25.32 -10.98
CA VAL A 457 -3.06 25.92 -11.54
C VAL A 457 -2.01 26.01 -10.45
N LEU A 458 -0.85 25.40 -10.65
CA LEU A 458 0.24 25.34 -9.70
C LEU A 458 1.29 26.41 -9.99
N GLY A 459 1.59 27.22 -8.99
CA GLY A 459 2.60 28.26 -9.06
C GLY A 459 2.04 29.67 -9.14
N GLY A 460 2.90 30.63 -8.78
CA GLY A 460 2.59 32.06 -8.85
C GLY A 460 2.48 32.60 -10.27
N THR A 461 2.14 33.88 -10.39
CA THR A 461 1.99 34.57 -11.68
C THR A 461 3.28 34.61 -12.51
N ALA A 462 4.44 34.51 -11.87
CA ALA A 462 5.74 34.41 -12.55
C ALA A 462 5.95 33.06 -13.26
N ALA A 463 5.30 31.98 -12.80
CA ALA A 463 5.39 30.66 -13.42
C ALA A 463 4.32 30.47 -14.51
N ILE A 464 3.12 30.99 -14.26
CA ILE A 464 1.96 30.97 -15.16
C ILE A 464 1.21 32.30 -15.01
N ASN A 465 1.22 33.14 -16.04
CA ASN A 465 0.59 34.45 -16.07
C ASN A 465 -0.92 34.36 -15.81
N GLU A 466 -1.51 35.46 -15.34
CA GLU A 466 -2.96 35.48 -15.06
C GLU A 466 -3.80 35.35 -16.34
N SER A 467 -3.29 35.79 -17.50
CA SER A 467 -3.95 35.60 -18.80
C SER A 467 -4.17 34.12 -19.16
N VAL A 468 -3.23 33.25 -18.79
CA VAL A 468 -3.37 31.79 -18.97
C VAL A 468 -4.48 31.25 -18.06
N VAL A 469 -4.53 31.72 -16.81
CA VAL A 469 -5.57 31.32 -15.85
C VAL A 469 -6.95 31.80 -16.30
N ASP A 470 -7.05 33.01 -16.82
CA ASP A 470 -8.31 33.52 -17.38
C ASP A 470 -8.75 32.72 -18.60
N THR A 471 -7.81 32.30 -19.45
CA THR A 471 -8.10 31.37 -20.56
C THR A 471 -8.58 30.02 -20.03
N LEU A 472 -7.94 29.45 -19.00
CA LEU A 472 -8.39 28.20 -18.36
C LEU A 472 -9.80 28.33 -17.75
N LYS A 473 -10.15 29.48 -17.17
CA LYS A 473 -11.52 29.76 -16.67
C LYS A 473 -12.57 29.73 -17.77
N THR A 474 -12.21 30.06 -19.02
CA THR A 474 -13.13 29.90 -20.16
C THR A 474 -13.36 28.44 -20.55
N ILE A 475 -12.39 27.56 -20.30
CA ILE A 475 -12.51 26.11 -20.54
C ILE A 475 -13.25 25.43 -19.38
N GLN A 476 -12.93 25.79 -18.14
CA GLN A 476 -13.57 25.29 -16.92
C GLN A 476 -13.68 26.44 -15.90
N PRO A 477 -14.89 26.99 -15.66
CA PRO A 477 -15.09 28.10 -14.71
C PRO A 477 -14.58 27.82 -13.29
N ASN A 478 -14.58 26.56 -12.84
CA ASN A 478 -13.98 26.16 -11.57
C ASN A 478 -12.45 25.97 -11.69
N THR A 479 -11.76 27.02 -12.16
CA THR A 479 -10.29 27.09 -12.22
C THR A 479 -9.78 27.87 -11.02
N ARG A 480 -8.83 27.30 -10.26
CA ARG A 480 -8.22 27.94 -9.09
C ARG A 480 -6.70 27.87 -9.15
N ARG A 481 -6.04 28.95 -8.76
CA ARG A 481 -4.59 28.99 -8.59
C ARG A 481 -4.21 28.59 -7.17
N THR A 482 -3.22 27.71 -7.05
CA THR A 482 -2.50 27.39 -5.82
C THR A 482 -1.09 27.94 -5.95
N ALA A 483 -0.79 29.00 -5.20
CA ALA A 483 0.48 29.71 -5.26
C ALA A 483 1.07 29.90 -3.85
N GLY A 484 2.38 30.11 -3.81
CA GLY A 484 3.14 30.41 -2.61
C GLY A 484 4.31 31.34 -2.93
N ALA A 485 4.99 31.85 -1.90
CA ALA A 485 6.16 32.71 -2.08
C ALA A 485 7.33 31.98 -2.78
N ASP A 486 7.40 30.66 -2.60
CA ASP A 486 8.36 29.77 -3.23
C ASP A 486 7.77 28.36 -3.42
N ARG A 487 8.58 27.44 -3.95
CA ARG A 487 8.23 26.04 -4.20
C ARG A 487 7.80 25.27 -2.95
N PHE A 488 8.32 25.66 -1.79
CA PHE A 488 8.01 24.99 -0.52
C PHE A 488 6.61 25.41 -0.07
N ALA A 489 6.31 26.71 -0.12
CA ALA A 489 4.98 27.24 0.14
C ALA A 489 3.92 26.69 -0.85
N VAL A 490 4.28 26.51 -2.13
CA VAL A 490 3.40 25.83 -3.10
C VAL A 490 3.14 24.38 -2.67
N SER A 491 4.17 23.62 -2.28
CA SER A 491 3.99 22.23 -1.85
C SER A 491 3.12 22.10 -0.60
N ALA A 492 3.28 22.99 0.38
CA ALA A 492 2.42 23.05 1.56
C ALA A 492 0.97 23.39 1.20
N ALA A 493 0.75 24.37 0.30
CA ALA A 493 -0.58 24.78 -0.13
C ALA A 493 -1.31 23.67 -0.92
N VAL A 494 -0.59 22.94 -1.76
CA VAL A 494 -1.13 21.77 -2.48
C VAL A 494 -1.52 20.68 -1.50
N SER A 495 -0.64 20.37 -0.54
CA SER A 495 -0.91 19.39 0.51
C SER A 495 -2.19 19.73 1.29
N LYS A 496 -2.27 20.96 1.79
CA LYS A 496 -3.43 21.48 2.54
C LYS A 496 -4.74 21.44 1.76
N GLY A 497 -4.70 21.58 0.44
CA GLY A 497 -5.88 21.57 -0.41
C GLY A 497 -6.44 20.18 -0.72
N VAL A 498 -5.69 19.11 -0.42
CA VAL A 498 -6.02 17.74 -0.88
C VAL A 498 -6.00 16.72 0.25
N PHE A 499 -5.00 16.75 1.11
CA PHE A 499 -4.76 15.66 2.06
C PHE A 499 -5.38 15.96 3.43
N PRO A 500 -6.12 15.00 4.00
CA PRO A 500 -6.82 15.16 5.27
C PRO A 500 -5.86 15.28 6.46
N THR A 501 -6.42 15.53 7.63
CA THR A 501 -5.68 15.58 8.90
C THR A 501 -6.44 14.75 9.93
N PRO A 502 -5.75 13.85 10.68
CA PRO A 502 -4.33 13.50 10.54
C PRO A 502 -4.06 12.71 9.24
N THR A 503 -2.79 12.70 8.80
CA THR A 503 -2.33 11.89 7.66
C THR A 503 -1.35 10.82 8.16
N SER A 504 -1.48 9.58 7.73
CA SER A 504 -0.61 8.50 8.20
C SER A 504 0.84 8.63 7.73
N THR A 505 1.06 8.86 6.44
CA THR A 505 2.40 8.95 5.85
C THR A 505 2.57 10.27 5.08
N VAL A 506 3.71 10.93 5.26
CA VAL A 506 4.12 12.10 4.49
C VAL A 506 5.45 11.80 3.83
N TYR A 507 5.53 11.99 2.52
CA TYR A 507 6.80 11.88 1.82
C TYR A 507 7.47 13.24 1.78
N VAL A 508 8.78 13.28 2.03
CA VAL A 508 9.58 14.49 2.02
C VAL A 508 10.70 14.32 1.00
N ALA A 509 10.85 15.30 0.10
CA ALA A 509 11.92 15.29 -0.90
C ALA A 509 12.61 16.65 -0.97
N SER A 510 13.81 16.70 -1.54
CA SER A 510 14.51 17.96 -1.76
C SER A 510 13.77 18.84 -2.78
N GLY A 511 13.52 20.10 -2.46
CA GLY A 511 13.00 21.09 -3.44
C GLY A 511 14.07 21.62 -4.42
N SER A 512 15.33 21.18 -4.25
CA SER A 512 16.47 21.57 -5.09
C SER A 512 16.78 20.57 -6.20
N SER A 513 16.23 19.35 -6.14
CA SER A 513 16.40 18.28 -7.12
C SER A 513 15.04 17.65 -7.45
N TYR A 514 14.81 17.27 -8.72
CA TYR A 514 13.49 16.77 -9.14
C TYR A 514 13.35 15.24 -9.06
N ALA A 515 14.45 14.50 -9.20
CA ALA A 515 14.41 13.08 -9.50
C ALA A 515 13.76 12.25 -8.37
N ASP A 516 14.12 12.56 -7.12
CA ASP A 516 13.65 11.80 -5.95
C ASP A 516 12.17 12.06 -5.68
N ALA A 517 11.75 13.33 -5.75
CA ALA A 517 10.34 13.72 -5.64
C ALA A 517 9.49 13.12 -6.77
N LEU A 518 10.03 13.05 -7.98
CA LEU A 518 9.35 12.49 -9.13
C LEU A 518 9.05 11.00 -8.96
N SER A 519 10.09 10.19 -8.69
CA SER A 519 9.90 8.75 -8.46
C SER A 519 9.07 8.50 -7.20
N GLY A 520 9.25 9.31 -6.16
CA GLY A 520 8.52 9.18 -4.91
C GLY A 520 7.06 9.62 -4.99
N ALA A 521 6.67 10.52 -5.89
CA ALA A 521 5.27 10.91 -6.07
C ALA A 521 4.40 9.74 -6.53
N ALA A 522 4.91 8.85 -7.40
CA ALA A 522 4.20 7.62 -7.76
C ALA A 522 3.97 6.72 -6.53
N ALA A 523 4.97 6.62 -5.65
CA ALA A 523 4.85 5.87 -4.40
C ALA A 523 3.88 6.52 -3.40
N ALA A 524 3.90 7.85 -3.31
CA ALA A 524 2.99 8.60 -2.45
C ALA A 524 1.53 8.49 -2.92
N ILE A 525 1.27 8.43 -4.23
CA ILE A 525 -0.08 8.17 -4.76
C ILE A 525 -0.57 6.79 -4.34
N ALA A 526 0.29 5.77 -4.38
CA ALA A 526 -0.06 4.40 -4.00
C ALA A 526 -0.48 4.28 -2.52
N THR A 527 -0.06 5.21 -1.66
CA THR A 527 -0.41 5.28 -0.23
C THR A 527 -1.32 6.46 0.10
N GLY A 528 -1.90 7.15 -0.90
CA GLY A 528 -2.78 8.30 -0.67
C GLY A 528 -2.12 9.46 0.10
N SER A 529 -0.80 9.59 0.00
CA SER A 529 0.03 10.45 0.86
C SER A 529 0.54 11.71 0.13
N PRO A 530 0.75 12.84 0.84
CA PRO A 530 1.35 14.04 0.27
C PRO A 530 2.86 13.87 0.03
N VAL A 531 3.39 14.68 -0.89
CA VAL A 531 4.83 14.94 -1.05
C VAL A 531 5.10 16.39 -0.70
N LEU A 532 5.88 16.62 0.36
CA LEU A 532 6.35 17.94 0.78
C LEU A 532 7.80 18.16 0.33
N LEU A 533 8.11 19.38 -0.11
CA LEU A 533 9.46 19.75 -0.51
C LEU A 533 10.18 20.44 0.64
N VAL A 534 11.41 20.03 0.97
CA VAL A 534 12.27 20.68 1.97
C VAL A 534 13.54 21.26 1.34
N GLY A 535 14.18 22.20 2.03
CA GLY A 535 15.52 22.63 1.68
C GLY A 535 16.53 21.51 1.97
N PRO A 536 17.69 21.47 1.28
CA PRO A 536 18.70 20.43 1.51
C PRO A 536 19.17 20.39 2.97
N THR A 537 19.24 21.54 3.64
CA THR A 537 19.78 21.70 5.00
C THR A 537 18.81 22.32 5.99
N SER A 538 17.54 22.56 5.61
CA SER A 538 16.54 23.14 6.52
C SER A 538 15.10 22.80 6.11
N ILE A 539 14.21 22.75 7.10
CA ILE A 539 12.75 22.69 6.91
C ILE A 539 12.21 24.14 6.81
N PRO A 540 11.67 24.57 5.66
CA PRO A 540 11.05 25.88 5.52
C PRO A 540 9.82 26.05 6.43
N ALA A 541 9.54 27.27 6.86
CA ALA A 541 8.46 27.54 7.82
C ALA A 541 7.06 27.13 7.34
N ASP A 542 6.78 27.22 6.04
CA ASP A 542 5.52 26.71 5.46
C ASP A 542 5.40 25.18 5.55
N ILE A 543 6.52 24.47 5.43
CA ILE A 543 6.58 23.01 5.53
C ILE A 543 6.47 22.57 6.97
N ALA A 544 7.13 23.25 7.90
CA ALA A 544 6.98 23.03 9.33
C ALA A 544 5.50 23.12 9.75
N ARG A 545 4.83 24.21 9.39
CA ARG A 545 3.40 24.41 9.66
C ARG A 545 2.51 23.34 9.02
N GLU A 546 2.88 22.89 7.82
CA GLU A 546 2.10 21.86 7.14
C GLU A 546 2.33 20.47 7.75
N LEU A 547 3.55 20.15 8.18
CA LEU A 547 3.84 18.95 8.96
C LEU A 547 3.07 18.95 10.28
N ASP A 548 3.05 20.08 11.01
CA ASP A 548 2.23 20.23 12.22
C ASP A 548 0.73 20.02 11.95
N ARG A 549 0.23 20.51 10.81
CA ARG A 549 -1.19 20.35 10.42
C ARG A 549 -1.51 18.90 10.04
N LEU A 550 -0.62 18.27 9.28
CA LEU A 550 -0.79 16.89 8.81
C LEU A 550 -0.70 15.92 9.97
N ASP A 551 0.04 16.28 11.03
CA ASP A 551 0.27 15.46 12.22
C ASP A 551 0.69 14.03 11.81
N PRO A 552 1.77 13.88 11.02
CA PRO A 552 2.10 12.63 10.38
C PRO A 552 2.56 11.59 11.36
N ARG A 553 2.15 10.34 11.14
CA ARG A 553 2.76 9.22 11.89
C ARG A 553 4.09 8.85 11.26
N ARG A 554 4.13 8.79 9.95
CA ARG A 554 5.33 8.41 9.23
C ARG A 554 5.77 9.52 8.31
N ILE A 555 7.07 9.79 8.31
CA ILE A 555 7.73 10.62 7.33
C ILE A 555 8.71 9.76 6.54
N VAL A 556 8.58 9.75 5.21
CA VAL A 556 9.49 9.04 4.31
C VAL A 556 10.31 10.06 3.53
N ILE A 557 11.60 10.14 3.85
CA ILE A 557 12.56 10.98 3.14
C ILE A 557 12.96 10.27 1.84
N LEU A 558 12.76 10.95 0.72
CA LEU A 558 13.11 10.52 -0.63
C LEU A 558 14.44 11.18 -1.02
N GLY A 559 15.45 10.36 -1.29
CA GLY A 559 16.78 10.80 -1.67
C GLY A 559 17.86 10.51 -0.62
N GLY A 560 19.09 10.44 -1.10
CA GLY A 560 20.29 10.28 -0.27
C GLY A 560 20.56 11.48 0.63
N THR A 561 21.58 11.37 1.49
CA THR A 561 21.96 12.42 2.46
C THR A 561 22.41 13.73 1.83
N GLN A 562 22.82 13.70 0.55
CA GLN A 562 23.15 14.91 -0.21
C GLN A 562 21.91 15.68 -0.69
N ALA A 563 20.77 15.00 -0.84
CA ALA A 563 19.51 15.62 -1.25
C ALA A 563 18.77 16.24 -0.07
N VAL A 564 18.76 15.51 1.07
CA VAL A 564 18.18 15.94 2.35
C VAL A 564 19.18 15.57 3.45
N ASP A 565 19.78 16.57 4.07
CA ASP A 565 20.83 16.43 5.08
C ASP A 565 20.32 15.64 6.31
N PRO A 566 21.15 14.82 6.97
CA PRO A 566 20.79 14.16 8.22
C PRO A 566 20.29 15.10 9.33
N ALA A 567 20.70 16.37 9.35
CA ALA A 567 20.17 17.38 10.27
C ALA A 567 18.70 17.70 9.99
N VAL A 568 18.27 17.73 8.73
CA VAL A 568 16.85 17.88 8.35
C VAL A 568 16.07 16.63 8.76
N GLU A 569 16.63 15.45 8.56
CA GLU A 569 16.04 14.19 9.05
C GLU A 569 15.82 14.22 10.57
N ALA A 570 16.80 14.69 11.33
CA ALA A 570 16.67 14.85 12.78
C ALA A 570 15.58 15.85 13.16
N GLN A 571 15.44 16.95 12.41
CA GLN A 571 14.35 17.93 12.61
C GLN A 571 12.98 17.33 12.28
N LEU A 572 12.85 16.51 11.23
CA LEU A 572 11.58 15.88 10.85
C LEU A 572 11.01 15.00 11.96
N ARG A 573 11.86 14.42 12.82
CA ARG A 573 11.44 13.62 13.98
C ARG A 573 10.68 14.40 15.04
N SER A 574 10.69 15.74 15.02
CA SER A 574 9.87 16.53 15.94
C SER A 574 8.42 16.73 15.46
N TYR A 575 8.12 16.33 14.22
CA TYR A 575 6.81 16.54 13.60
C TYR A 575 5.97 15.27 13.51
N ILE A 576 6.46 14.16 14.05
CA ILE A 576 5.71 12.90 14.04
C ILE A 576 4.75 12.84 15.23
N ALA A 577 3.48 12.51 14.96
CA ALA A 577 2.38 12.50 15.94
C ALA A 577 2.55 11.39 16.97
N VAL A 578 2.78 11.71 18.25
CA VAL A 578 3.13 10.77 19.34
C VAL A 578 2.01 9.80 19.71
#